data_AF-A0A016WKV5-F1
#
_entry.id   AF-A0A016WKV5-F1
#
_cell.length_a   1.000
_cell.length_b   1.000
_cell.length_c   1.000
_cell.angle_alpha   90.00
_cell.angle_beta   90.00
_cell.angle_gamma   90.00
#
_symmetry.space_group_name_H-M   'P 1'
#
loop_
_entity.id
_entity.type
_entity.pdbx_description
1 polymer ?
#
loop_
_entity_poly.entity_id
_entity_poly.type
_entity_poly.pdbx_seq_one_letter_code
_entity_poly.pdbx_strand_id
1 'polypeptide(L)'
;MMAATRTGQIKEVERICRESNCYDAERVKNFLKEAKLADQLPLIIVCDRHDMVHDLVLYLYRNQLQKYIEVFVQKVNAARLPIVVGGLLDVDCSEDAIKQLILNTRGKFDIDELVAEVEKRNRLKLLSHWLETRVQEGATDAATHNAMAKIYIDANNNPDRFLRENPYYDSRVVGKYCEKRDPHFAFLAYERGQCDAELIAVCNENSLFKNLARYLVRRRDYGLWEQVLNEDNQYRRQLIDQVVQTALSETQDPEDISATVKAFMAADLPNELIELLEKIVLDNSAFSEHRNLQNLLILTAMRADRSRVMEYIQKLDNYDAPDIANIAISSELYEEAFAIFKKFDVNNSAINVLIDNVANLDRAYEFAEKCNQSDVWASLAKAQLKQDMVKEAVDSFIKADDPGAYMEVVSKCSQTEHWEDLVRFLQMARKKSRESYIETELVYALAKTGRLTELEEFISGPNHAQIGQIGDRCFDNGMFEAAKILFNNISNFAKLSVTLVRLGEYQGAVDAARKANSTKTWKQFAMTKHRYYP
;
A
#
# COMPACT_ATOMS: atom_id res chain seq x y z
N MET A 1 -80.08 19.32 15.92
CA MET A 1 -79.67 18.01 16.47
C MET A 1 -80.61 17.52 17.57
N MET A 2 -80.67 18.14 18.76
CA MET A 2 -81.52 17.68 19.89
C MET A 2 -83.00 17.42 19.53
N ALA A 3 -83.62 18.27 18.71
CA ALA A 3 -85.00 18.09 18.26
C ALA A 3 -85.16 16.86 17.32
N ALA A 4 -84.24 16.66 16.38
CA ALA A 4 -84.25 15.54 15.44
C ALA A 4 -83.95 14.18 16.12
N THR A 5 -83.13 14.19 17.18
CA THR A 5 -82.84 13.02 18.02
C THR A 5 -84.08 12.60 18.81
N ARG A 6 -84.87 13.55 19.33
CA ARG A 6 -86.11 13.28 20.08
C ARG A 6 -87.29 12.85 19.20
N THR A 7 -87.30 13.23 17.92
CA THR A 7 -88.35 12.87 16.96
C THR A 7 -88.05 11.59 16.15
N GLY A 8 -86.94 10.89 16.43
CA GLY A 8 -86.58 9.63 15.76
C GLY A 8 -86.11 9.77 14.32
N GLN A 9 -85.80 10.99 13.84
CA GLN A 9 -85.34 11.24 12.47
C GLN A 9 -83.82 10.99 12.33
N ILE A 10 -83.42 9.73 12.40
CA ILE A 10 -82.01 9.29 12.41
C ILE A 10 -81.23 9.78 11.16
N LYS A 11 -81.86 9.80 9.98
CA LYS A 11 -81.22 10.26 8.72
C LYS A 11 -80.88 11.75 8.73
N GLU A 12 -81.67 12.59 9.39
CA GLU A 12 -81.41 14.02 9.48
C GLU A 12 -80.34 14.32 10.53
N VAL A 13 -80.28 13.52 11.61
CA VAL A 13 -79.17 13.56 12.58
C VAL A 13 -77.86 13.19 11.89
N GLU A 14 -77.84 12.14 11.06
CA GLU A 14 -76.68 11.75 10.26
C GLU A 14 -76.22 12.87 9.32
N ARG A 15 -77.16 13.50 8.59
CA ARG A 15 -76.88 14.62 7.70
C ARG A 15 -76.27 15.82 8.44
N ILE A 16 -76.85 16.19 9.59
CA ILE A 16 -76.33 17.30 10.42
C ILE A 16 -74.91 16.99 10.92
N CYS A 17 -74.64 15.76 11.37
CA CYS A 17 -73.30 15.34 11.78
C CYS A 17 -72.28 15.35 10.62
N ARG A 18 -72.74 15.04 9.40
CA ARG A 18 -71.89 14.98 8.20
C ARG A 18 -71.61 16.36 7.59
N GLU A 19 -72.61 17.24 7.53
CA GLU A 19 -72.56 18.49 6.74
C GLU A 19 -72.32 19.75 7.59
N SER A 20 -72.61 19.73 8.89
CA SER A 20 -72.48 20.93 9.74
C SER A 20 -71.10 21.05 10.39
N ASN A 21 -70.56 22.26 10.48
CA ASN A 21 -69.29 22.61 11.14
C ASN A 21 -69.48 23.47 12.42
N CYS A 22 -70.72 23.74 12.80
CA CYS A 22 -71.08 24.77 13.78
C CYS A 22 -71.51 24.20 15.15
N TYR A 23 -71.18 22.94 15.46
CA TYR A 23 -71.50 22.31 16.74
C TYR A 23 -70.24 22.02 17.57
N ASP A 24 -70.37 22.08 18.90
CA ASP A 24 -69.32 21.68 19.83
C ASP A 24 -69.24 20.14 19.89
N ALA A 25 -68.13 19.60 19.38
CA ALA A 25 -67.93 18.18 19.18
C ALA A 25 -67.98 17.37 20.48
N GLU A 26 -67.49 17.90 21.60
CA GLU A 26 -67.49 17.18 22.88
C GLU A 26 -68.89 17.11 23.49
N ARG A 27 -69.63 18.22 23.44
CA ARG A 27 -71.02 18.27 23.92
C ARG A 27 -71.93 17.38 23.09
N VAL A 28 -71.75 17.38 21.77
CA VAL A 28 -72.50 16.50 20.87
C VAL A 28 -72.13 15.03 21.08
N LYS A 29 -70.84 14.70 21.25
CA LYS A 29 -70.38 13.34 21.60
C LYS A 29 -71.05 12.84 22.88
N ASN A 30 -71.02 13.64 23.95
CA ASN A 30 -71.60 13.26 25.24
C ASN A 30 -73.13 13.11 25.15
N PHE A 31 -73.80 14.02 24.44
CA PHE A 31 -75.23 13.93 24.19
C PHE A 31 -75.63 12.66 23.40
N LEU A 32 -74.85 12.30 22.36
CA LEU A 32 -75.10 11.11 21.57
C LEU A 32 -74.77 9.81 22.34
N LYS A 33 -73.78 9.83 23.24
CA LYS A 33 -73.51 8.74 24.20
C LYS A 33 -74.68 8.55 25.18
N GLU A 34 -75.24 9.64 25.70
CA GLU A 34 -76.40 9.58 26.61
C GLU A 34 -77.69 9.15 25.89
N ALA A 35 -77.89 9.57 24.64
CA ALA A 35 -79.10 9.32 23.86
C ALA A 35 -79.28 7.85 23.42
N LYS A 36 -78.22 7.01 23.49
CA LYS A 36 -78.25 5.56 23.19
C LYS A 36 -79.10 5.21 21.95
N LEU A 37 -78.81 5.84 20.82
CA LEU A 37 -79.56 5.66 19.58
C LEU A 37 -79.49 4.20 19.07
N ALA A 38 -80.57 3.76 18.39
CA ALA A 38 -80.63 2.44 17.76
C ALA A 38 -79.62 2.28 16.61
N ASP A 39 -79.26 3.38 15.95
CA ASP A 39 -78.15 3.44 15.00
C ASP A 39 -77.06 4.35 15.55
N GLN A 40 -75.85 3.79 15.73
CA GLN A 40 -74.69 4.50 16.27
C GLN A 40 -73.90 5.23 15.17
N LEU A 41 -74.28 5.12 13.89
CA LEU A 41 -73.62 5.78 12.78
C LEU A 41 -73.44 7.30 12.95
N PRO A 42 -74.41 8.07 13.49
CA PRO A 42 -74.22 9.50 13.73
C PRO A 42 -73.15 9.82 14.78
N LEU A 43 -73.00 8.97 15.81
CA LEU A 43 -71.93 9.10 16.82
C LEU A 43 -70.57 8.78 16.18
N ILE A 44 -70.53 7.75 15.34
CA ILE A 44 -69.33 7.32 14.62
C ILE A 44 -68.80 8.45 13.71
N ILE A 45 -69.68 9.10 12.94
CA ILE A 45 -69.30 10.20 12.03
C ILE A 45 -68.75 11.40 12.80
N VAL A 46 -69.36 11.77 13.93
CA VAL A 46 -68.86 12.89 14.76
C VAL A 46 -67.48 12.56 15.34
N CYS A 47 -67.29 11.36 15.85
CA CYS A 47 -66.01 10.97 16.44
C CYS A 47 -64.89 10.83 15.39
N ASP A 48 -65.20 10.37 14.16
CA ASP A 48 -64.23 10.31 13.05
C ASP A 48 -63.82 11.70 12.55
N ARG A 49 -64.78 12.64 12.43
CA ARG A 49 -64.49 14.02 11.97
C ARG A 49 -63.67 14.86 12.94
N HIS A 50 -63.69 14.53 14.22
CA HIS A 50 -63.03 15.30 15.28
C HIS A 50 -61.91 14.53 15.98
N ASP A 51 -61.37 13.48 15.35
CA ASP A 51 -60.24 12.67 15.87
C ASP A 51 -60.49 12.02 17.25
N MET A 52 -61.74 11.85 17.67
CA MET A 52 -62.14 11.22 18.94
C MET A 52 -62.46 9.73 18.78
N VAL A 53 -61.74 9.04 17.89
CA VAL A 53 -61.98 7.63 17.54
C VAL A 53 -61.67 6.70 18.72
N HIS A 54 -60.65 7.02 19.52
CA HIS A 54 -60.29 6.25 20.71
C HIS A 54 -61.45 6.17 21.74
N ASP A 55 -62.02 7.32 22.10
CA ASP A 55 -63.17 7.44 23.02
C ASP A 55 -64.44 6.75 22.51
N LEU A 56 -64.61 6.69 21.19
CA LEU A 56 -65.71 5.99 20.54
C LEU A 56 -65.57 4.48 20.73
N VAL A 57 -64.37 3.94 20.49
CA VAL A 57 -64.07 2.51 20.61
C VAL A 57 -64.26 2.04 22.05
N LEU A 58 -63.76 2.81 23.03
CA LEU A 58 -63.99 2.53 24.46
C LEU A 58 -65.48 2.46 24.80
N TYR A 59 -66.28 3.40 24.26
CA TYR A 59 -67.72 3.46 24.51
C TYR A 59 -68.49 2.32 23.82
N LEU A 60 -68.20 2.04 22.55
CA LEU A 60 -68.86 0.98 21.79
C LEU A 60 -68.55 -0.40 22.38
N TYR A 61 -67.31 -0.62 22.82
CA TYR A 61 -66.91 -1.88 23.43
C TYR A 61 -67.57 -2.10 24.80
N ARG A 62 -67.59 -1.08 25.67
CA ARG A 62 -68.27 -1.15 27.00
C ARG A 62 -69.77 -1.47 26.88
N ASN A 63 -70.41 -1.09 25.77
CA ASN A 63 -71.82 -1.37 25.51
C ASN A 63 -72.05 -2.66 24.69
N GLN A 64 -71.02 -3.50 24.49
CA GLN A 64 -71.09 -4.76 23.71
C GLN A 64 -71.47 -4.58 22.23
N LEU A 65 -71.20 -3.41 21.65
CA LEU A 65 -71.55 -3.05 20.26
C LEU A 65 -70.40 -3.31 19.27
N GLN A 66 -69.77 -4.49 19.34
CA GLN A 66 -68.60 -4.85 18.53
C GLN A 66 -68.86 -4.80 17.01
N LYS A 67 -70.08 -5.19 16.59
CA LYS A 67 -70.50 -5.12 15.17
C LYS A 67 -70.41 -3.71 14.58
N TYR A 68 -70.63 -2.67 15.39
CA TYR A 68 -70.54 -1.28 14.93
C TYR A 68 -69.08 -0.82 14.79
N ILE A 69 -68.16 -1.40 15.56
CA ILE A 69 -66.71 -1.17 15.42
C ILE A 69 -66.23 -1.78 14.10
N GLU A 70 -66.66 -3.00 13.77
CA GLU A 70 -66.38 -3.63 12.47
C GLU A 70 -66.95 -2.81 11.30
N VAL A 71 -68.21 -2.37 11.41
CA VAL A 71 -68.85 -1.54 10.38
C VAL A 71 -68.15 -0.19 10.21
N PHE A 72 -67.66 0.42 11.29
CA PHE A 72 -66.91 1.67 11.23
C PHE A 72 -65.64 1.51 10.38
N VAL A 73 -64.83 0.52 10.70
CA VAL A 73 -63.57 0.28 10.01
C VAL A 73 -63.80 -0.15 8.56
N GLN A 74 -64.80 -0.99 8.30
CA GLN A 74 -65.06 -1.52 6.94
C GLN A 74 -65.76 -0.52 6.02
N LYS A 75 -66.73 0.27 6.52
CA LYS A 75 -67.61 1.09 5.68
C LYS A 75 -67.37 2.59 5.79
N VAL A 76 -66.84 3.08 6.90
CA VAL A 76 -66.72 4.53 7.14
C VAL A 76 -65.29 4.99 6.86
N ASN A 77 -64.32 4.47 7.60
CA ASN A 77 -62.94 4.92 7.46
C ASN A 77 -61.93 3.83 7.86
N ALA A 78 -61.44 3.09 6.86
CA ALA A 78 -60.43 2.06 7.08
C ALA A 78 -59.09 2.64 7.52
N ALA A 79 -58.77 3.90 7.21
CA ALA A 79 -57.51 4.53 7.58
C ALA A 79 -57.34 4.68 9.09
N ARG A 80 -58.43 4.66 9.86
CA ARG A 80 -58.41 4.75 11.34
C ARG A 80 -58.26 3.40 12.03
N LEU A 81 -58.07 2.32 11.28
CA LEU A 81 -57.83 0.98 11.84
C LEU A 81 -56.72 0.98 12.91
N PRO A 82 -55.55 1.64 12.75
CA PRO A 82 -54.50 1.67 13.78
C PRO A 82 -54.99 2.13 15.16
N ILE A 83 -55.70 3.26 15.18
CA ILE A 83 -56.24 3.89 16.41
C ILE A 83 -57.34 3.01 17.01
N VAL A 84 -58.17 2.38 16.18
CA VAL A 84 -59.23 1.47 16.63
C VAL A 84 -58.64 0.20 17.25
N VAL A 85 -57.64 -0.40 16.62
CA VAL A 85 -56.95 -1.58 17.16
C VAL A 85 -56.29 -1.22 18.48
N GLY A 86 -55.66 -0.05 18.57
CA GLY A 86 -55.11 0.42 19.82
C GLY A 86 -56.16 0.60 20.92
N GLY A 87 -57.28 1.25 20.61
CA GLY A 87 -58.40 1.37 21.55
C GLY A 87 -58.98 0.03 22.00
N LEU A 88 -59.01 -0.98 21.12
CA LEU A 88 -59.45 -2.34 21.48
C LEU A 88 -58.45 -3.06 22.38
N LEU A 89 -57.15 -2.84 22.17
CA LEU A 89 -56.10 -3.39 23.02
C LEU A 89 -56.14 -2.78 24.44
N ASP A 90 -56.51 -1.52 24.59
CA ASP A 90 -56.66 -0.89 25.92
C ASP A 90 -57.84 -1.41 26.74
N VAL A 91 -58.80 -2.09 26.10
CA VAL A 91 -59.97 -2.70 26.78
C VAL A 91 -59.86 -4.21 26.86
N ASP A 92 -58.64 -4.76 26.70
CA ASP A 92 -58.36 -6.20 26.76
C ASP A 92 -59.31 -7.03 25.87
N CYS A 93 -59.57 -6.54 24.64
CA CYS A 93 -60.36 -7.28 23.67
C CYS A 93 -59.68 -8.61 23.29
N SER A 94 -60.47 -9.63 22.94
CA SER A 94 -59.92 -10.93 22.53
C SER A 94 -59.03 -10.79 21.30
N GLU A 95 -57.86 -11.42 21.36
CA GLU A 95 -56.87 -11.39 20.28
C GLU A 95 -57.46 -11.87 18.94
N ASP A 96 -58.35 -12.87 18.99
CA ASP A 96 -59.03 -13.40 17.80
C ASP A 96 -59.97 -12.39 17.15
N ALA A 97 -60.67 -11.57 17.94
CA ALA A 97 -61.54 -10.52 17.40
C ALA A 97 -60.72 -9.43 16.69
N ILE A 98 -59.57 -9.06 17.26
CA ILE A 98 -58.65 -8.09 16.64
C ILE A 98 -58.06 -8.66 15.34
N LYS A 99 -57.63 -9.92 15.34
CA LYS A 99 -57.11 -10.60 14.13
C LYS A 99 -58.16 -10.65 13.01
N GLN A 100 -59.40 -11.02 13.35
CA GLN A 100 -60.51 -11.04 12.40
C GLN A 100 -60.84 -9.64 11.87
N LEU A 101 -60.80 -8.61 12.71
CA LEU A 101 -61.02 -7.23 12.30
C LEU A 101 -59.97 -6.79 11.26
N ILE A 102 -58.69 -7.08 11.52
CA ILE A 102 -57.59 -6.73 10.62
C ILE A 102 -57.71 -7.49 9.29
N LEU A 103 -57.96 -8.80 9.32
CA LEU A 103 -58.14 -9.63 8.12
C LEU A 103 -59.33 -9.18 7.27
N ASN A 104 -60.44 -8.80 7.90
CA ASN A 104 -61.65 -8.38 7.19
C ASN A 104 -61.57 -6.94 6.66
N THR A 105 -60.58 -6.15 7.08
CA THR A 105 -60.41 -4.77 6.62
C THR A 105 -59.66 -4.75 5.30
N ARG A 106 -60.40 -4.57 4.20
CA ARG A 106 -59.84 -4.48 2.83
C ARG A 106 -59.43 -3.06 2.40
N GLY A 107 -59.59 -2.06 3.28
CA GLY A 107 -59.25 -0.67 2.97
C GLY A 107 -57.76 -0.38 3.14
N LYS A 108 -57.28 0.71 2.53
CA LYS A 108 -55.90 1.17 2.71
C LYS A 108 -55.77 1.84 4.09
N PHE A 109 -54.83 1.38 4.89
CA PHE A 109 -54.43 1.99 6.16
C PHE A 109 -52.92 1.96 6.29
N ASP A 110 -52.38 2.81 7.17
CA ASP A 110 -50.95 2.88 7.42
C ASP A 110 -50.51 1.72 8.34
N ILE A 111 -49.61 0.89 7.82
CA ILE A 111 -49.08 -0.28 8.53
C ILE A 111 -48.10 0.17 9.62
N ASP A 112 -47.32 1.23 9.39
CA ASP A 112 -46.38 1.73 10.39
C ASP A 112 -47.11 2.30 11.62
N GLU A 113 -48.24 2.98 11.40
CA GLU A 113 -49.09 3.47 12.50
C GLU A 113 -49.74 2.30 13.27
N LEU A 114 -50.21 1.27 12.58
CA LEU A 114 -50.77 0.06 13.22
C LEU A 114 -49.72 -0.63 14.08
N VAL A 115 -48.51 -0.80 13.54
CA VAL A 115 -47.40 -1.45 14.23
C VAL A 115 -46.99 -0.61 15.44
N ALA A 116 -46.91 0.71 15.32
CA ALA A 116 -46.59 1.59 16.46
C ALA A 116 -47.62 1.50 17.59
N GLU A 117 -48.92 1.47 17.27
CA GLU A 117 -49.99 1.33 18.27
C GLU A 117 -49.96 -0.02 18.99
N VAL A 118 -49.60 -1.10 18.27
CA VAL A 118 -49.45 -2.44 18.86
C VAL A 118 -48.12 -2.57 19.63
N GLU A 119 -47.06 -1.91 19.16
CA GLU A 119 -45.72 -1.86 19.78
C GLU A 119 -45.76 -1.16 21.13
N LYS A 120 -46.42 0.00 21.23
CA LYS A 120 -46.61 0.74 22.50
C LYS A 120 -47.20 -0.13 23.60
N ARG A 121 -47.99 -1.14 23.23
CA ARG A 121 -48.69 -2.06 24.14
C ARG A 121 -47.99 -3.42 24.30
N ASN A 122 -46.80 -3.59 23.72
CA ASN A 122 -46.00 -4.84 23.75
C ASN A 122 -46.75 -6.08 23.23
N ARG A 123 -47.65 -5.93 22.25
CA ARG A 123 -48.47 -7.02 21.68
C ARG A 123 -48.16 -7.33 20.22
N LEU A 124 -46.95 -7.05 19.74
CA LEU A 124 -46.56 -7.19 18.33
C LEU A 124 -46.79 -8.61 17.74
N LYS A 125 -46.69 -9.66 18.57
CA LYS A 125 -46.94 -11.05 18.16
C LYS A 125 -48.36 -11.28 17.59
N LEU A 126 -49.32 -10.41 17.90
CA LEU A 126 -50.67 -10.48 17.33
C LEU A 126 -50.69 -10.36 15.81
N LEU A 127 -49.76 -9.58 15.25
CA LEU A 127 -49.71 -9.28 13.83
C LEU A 127 -48.94 -10.33 13.02
N SER A 128 -48.28 -11.30 13.67
CA SER A 128 -47.35 -12.22 12.99
C SER A 128 -48.00 -12.97 11.83
N HIS A 129 -49.14 -13.64 12.08
CA HIS A 129 -49.83 -14.44 11.08
C HIS A 129 -50.35 -13.60 9.90
N TRP A 130 -50.82 -12.39 10.19
CA TRP A 130 -51.30 -11.45 9.18
C TRP A 130 -50.15 -10.94 8.29
N LEU A 131 -49.03 -10.54 8.89
CA LEU A 131 -47.84 -10.10 8.17
C LEU A 131 -47.21 -11.25 7.35
N GLU A 132 -47.18 -12.47 7.88
CA GLU A 132 -46.72 -13.68 7.16
C GLU A 132 -47.53 -13.93 5.89
N THR A 133 -48.85 -13.83 5.99
CA THR A 133 -49.75 -14.03 4.85
C THR A 133 -49.52 -12.95 3.80
N ARG A 134 -49.32 -11.69 4.22
CA ARG A 134 -49.01 -10.57 3.32
C ARG A 134 -47.67 -10.75 2.60
N VAL A 135 -46.65 -11.25 3.28
CA VAL A 135 -45.35 -11.56 2.66
C VAL A 135 -45.48 -12.74 1.68
N GLN A 136 -46.28 -13.77 2.00
CA GLN A 136 -46.57 -14.88 1.08
C GLN A 136 -47.36 -14.44 -0.15
N GLU A 137 -48.23 -13.44 -0.01
CA GLU A 137 -48.94 -12.78 -1.11
C GLU A 137 -48.01 -11.93 -2.00
N GLY A 138 -46.72 -11.82 -1.65
CA GLY A 138 -45.70 -11.10 -2.42
C GLY A 138 -45.63 -9.60 -2.14
N ALA A 139 -46.11 -9.16 -0.97
CA ALA A 139 -45.94 -7.78 -0.55
C ALA A 139 -44.45 -7.44 -0.34
N THR A 140 -44.00 -6.30 -0.86
CA THR A 140 -42.59 -5.83 -0.82
C THR A 140 -42.44 -4.53 -0.03
N ASP A 141 -43.46 -4.13 0.73
CA ASP A 141 -43.46 -2.87 1.46
C ASP A 141 -42.58 -2.93 2.71
N ALA A 142 -41.75 -1.90 2.90
CA ALA A 142 -40.80 -1.84 4.00
C ALA A 142 -41.48 -1.91 5.37
N ALA A 143 -42.68 -1.35 5.53
CA ALA A 143 -43.45 -1.37 6.78
C ALA A 143 -43.79 -2.81 7.24
N THR A 144 -44.32 -3.65 6.34
CA THR A 144 -44.62 -5.06 6.65
C THR A 144 -43.35 -5.82 7.03
N HIS A 145 -42.27 -5.64 6.28
CA HIS A 145 -41.00 -6.32 6.53
C HIS A 145 -40.28 -5.83 7.81
N ASN A 146 -40.39 -4.53 8.14
CA ASN A 146 -39.89 -3.95 9.39
C ASN A 146 -40.59 -4.54 10.60
N ALA A 147 -41.92 -4.58 10.57
CA ALA A 147 -42.72 -5.15 11.64
C ALA A 147 -42.44 -6.64 11.83
N MET A 148 -42.29 -7.36 10.72
CA MET A 148 -41.92 -8.77 10.72
C MET A 148 -40.53 -8.99 11.33
N ALA A 149 -39.54 -8.18 10.96
CA ALA A 149 -38.20 -8.23 11.56
C ALA A 149 -38.27 -8.05 13.09
N LYS A 150 -38.97 -7.01 13.56
CA LYS A 150 -39.17 -6.76 15.00
C LYS A 150 -39.80 -7.97 15.70
N ILE A 151 -40.83 -8.59 15.12
CA ILE A 151 -41.50 -9.76 15.69
C ILE A 151 -40.55 -10.97 15.75
N TYR A 152 -39.75 -11.22 14.71
CA TYR A 152 -38.82 -12.35 14.65
C TYR A 152 -37.70 -12.22 15.69
N ILE A 153 -37.22 -10.99 15.90
CA ILE A 153 -36.26 -10.65 16.96
C ILE A 153 -36.89 -10.87 18.34
N ASP A 154 -38.11 -10.37 18.56
CA ASP A 154 -38.85 -10.54 19.81
C ASP A 154 -39.20 -11.99 20.14
N ALA A 155 -39.45 -12.80 19.11
CA ALA A 155 -39.78 -14.21 19.22
C ALA A 155 -38.55 -15.13 19.25
N ASN A 156 -37.35 -14.59 19.03
CA ASN A 156 -36.09 -15.32 18.84
C ASN A 156 -36.21 -16.47 17.81
N ASN A 157 -36.93 -16.23 16.72
CA ASN A 157 -37.17 -17.24 15.69
C ASN A 157 -36.23 -17.03 14.50
N ASN A 158 -34.99 -17.53 14.59
CA ASN A 158 -33.95 -17.40 13.56
C ASN A 158 -33.82 -15.97 12.96
N PRO A 159 -33.66 -14.93 13.81
CA PRO A 159 -33.56 -13.55 13.34
C PRO A 159 -32.39 -13.32 12.38
N ASP A 160 -31.25 -14.00 12.57
CA ASP A 160 -30.08 -13.92 11.68
C ASP A 160 -30.40 -14.23 10.22
N ARG A 161 -31.17 -15.31 9.99
CA ARG A 161 -31.55 -15.72 8.64
C ARG A 161 -32.46 -14.70 8.00
N PHE A 162 -33.45 -14.21 8.76
CA PHE A 162 -34.38 -13.20 8.27
C PHE A 162 -33.67 -11.89 7.91
N LEU A 163 -32.77 -11.41 8.77
CA LEU A 163 -32.02 -10.18 8.55
C LEU A 163 -31.06 -10.28 7.35
N ARG A 164 -30.53 -11.47 7.06
CA ARG A 164 -29.64 -11.69 5.90
C ARG A 164 -30.39 -11.92 4.59
N GLU A 165 -31.45 -12.71 4.60
CA GLU A 165 -32.15 -13.15 3.37
C GLU A 165 -33.17 -12.13 2.87
N ASN A 166 -33.74 -11.30 3.75
CA ASN A 166 -34.84 -10.43 3.37
C ASN A 166 -34.34 -9.08 2.79
N PRO A 167 -34.65 -8.73 1.52
CA PRO A 167 -34.17 -7.51 0.89
C PRO A 167 -35.08 -6.29 1.12
N TYR A 168 -36.28 -6.45 1.69
CA TYR A 168 -37.31 -5.40 1.66
C TYR A 168 -37.49 -4.59 2.95
N TYR A 169 -36.85 -4.96 4.08
CA TYR A 169 -36.94 -4.15 5.31
C TYR A 169 -36.06 -2.89 5.23
N ASP A 170 -36.37 -1.87 6.03
CA ASP A 170 -35.52 -0.71 6.28
C ASP A 170 -34.54 -1.01 7.42
N SER A 171 -33.26 -1.08 7.04
CA SER A 171 -32.16 -1.38 7.95
C SER A 171 -31.99 -0.36 9.07
N ARG A 172 -32.36 0.92 8.88
CA ARG A 172 -32.22 1.94 9.93
C ARG A 172 -33.23 1.77 11.04
N VAL A 173 -34.48 1.51 10.67
CA VAL A 173 -35.59 1.33 11.62
C VAL A 173 -35.39 0.05 12.42
N VAL A 174 -35.02 -1.04 11.76
CA VAL A 174 -34.76 -2.33 12.42
C VAL A 174 -33.47 -2.27 13.25
N GLY A 175 -32.39 -1.68 12.75
CA GLY A 175 -31.14 -1.54 13.47
C GLY A 175 -31.29 -0.79 14.79
N LYS A 176 -31.98 0.36 14.79
CA LYS A 176 -32.26 1.15 16.00
C LYS A 176 -33.13 0.41 17.02
N TYR A 177 -33.99 -0.48 16.53
CA TYR A 177 -34.78 -1.36 17.40
C TYR A 177 -33.90 -2.46 18.02
N CYS A 178 -33.00 -3.05 17.23
CA CYS A 178 -32.06 -4.07 17.69
C CYS A 178 -31.05 -3.53 18.71
N GLU A 179 -30.59 -2.27 18.60
CA GLU A 179 -29.64 -1.65 19.54
C GLU A 179 -30.03 -1.81 21.00
N LYS A 180 -31.34 -1.74 21.30
CA LYS A 180 -31.87 -1.86 22.67
C LYS A 180 -31.97 -3.30 23.17
N ARG A 181 -31.94 -4.28 22.27
CA ARG A 181 -32.18 -5.70 22.59
C ARG A 181 -30.92 -6.54 22.44
N ASP A 182 -30.33 -6.52 21.25
CA ASP A 182 -29.13 -7.26 20.93
C ASP A 182 -28.28 -6.46 19.90
N PRO A 183 -27.10 -5.97 20.30
CA PRO A 183 -26.16 -5.28 19.42
C PRO A 183 -25.69 -6.10 18.21
N HIS A 184 -25.69 -7.44 18.28
CA HIS A 184 -25.32 -8.29 17.15
C HIS A 184 -26.35 -8.25 16.03
N PHE A 185 -27.65 -8.24 16.36
CA PHE A 185 -28.70 -8.11 15.35
C PHE A 185 -28.73 -6.71 14.74
N ALA A 186 -28.35 -5.67 15.50
CA ALA A 186 -28.18 -4.32 14.98
C ALA A 186 -27.06 -4.29 13.92
N PHE A 187 -25.93 -4.92 14.21
CA PHE A 187 -24.82 -5.07 13.25
C PHE A 187 -25.27 -5.71 11.93
N LEU A 188 -26.01 -6.83 11.98
CA LEU A 188 -26.49 -7.52 10.77
C LEU A 188 -27.45 -6.66 9.95
N ALA A 189 -28.36 -5.94 10.63
CA ALA A 189 -29.31 -5.07 9.97
C ALA A 189 -28.61 -3.92 9.24
N TYR A 190 -27.63 -3.28 9.90
CA TYR A 190 -26.85 -2.18 9.31
C TYR A 190 -25.86 -2.63 8.24
N GLU A 191 -25.25 -3.82 8.38
CA GLU A 191 -24.35 -4.42 7.38
C GLU A 191 -25.06 -4.56 6.03
N ARG A 192 -26.30 -5.08 6.04
CA ARG A 192 -27.13 -5.19 4.83
C ARG A 192 -27.52 -3.82 4.26
N GLY A 193 -27.86 -2.89 5.14
CA GLY A 193 -28.33 -1.55 4.77
C GLY A 193 -27.24 -0.56 4.36
N GLN A 194 -25.96 -0.96 4.43
CA GLN A 194 -24.82 -0.08 4.20
C GLN A 194 -24.90 1.21 5.03
N CYS A 195 -25.41 1.11 6.26
CA CYS A 195 -25.50 2.22 7.20
C CYS A 195 -24.23 2.25 8.03
N ASP A 196 -23.12 2.65 7.40
CA ASP A 196 -21.78 2.49 7.96
C ASP A 196 -21.59 3.32 9.25
N ALA A 197 -22.13 4.54 9.30
CA ALA A 197 -21.97 5.44 10.45
C ALA A 197 -22.67 4.91 11.71
N GLU A 198 -23.91 4.44 11.57
CA GLU A 198 -24.68 3.83 12.66
C GLU A 198 -24.06 2.49 13.10
N LEU A 199 -23.56 1.68 12.16
CA LEU A 199 -22.85 0.44 12.47
C LEU A 199 -21.59 0.70 13.31
N ILE A 200 -20.77 1.68 12.92
CA ILE A 200 -19.55 2.05 13.67
C ILE A 200 -19.92 2.51 15.09
N ALA A 201 -20.96 3.34 15.24
CA ALA A 201 -21.40 3.80 16.55
C ALA A 201 -21.82 2.64 17.45
N VAL A 202 -22.67 1.73 16.96
CA VAL A 202 -23.12 0.56 17.73
C VAL A 202 -21.95 -0.36 18.09
N CYS A 203 -21.02 -0.57 17.17
CA CYS A 203 -19.84 -1.39 17.42
C CYS A 203 -18.92 -0.78 18.49
N ASN A 204 -18.72 0.54 18.46
CA ASN A 204 -17.89 1.26 19.42
C ASN A 204 -18.54 1.25 20.82
N GLU A 205 -19.85 1.50 20.92
CA GLU A 205 -20.57 1.50 22.20
C GLU A 205 -20.62 0.11 22.85
N ASN A 206 -20.76 -0.96 22.05
CA ASN A 206 -20.95 -2.32 22.54
C ASN A 206 -19.67 -3.18 22.49
N SER A 207 -18.51 -2.58 22.22
CA SER A 207 -17.22 -3.26 22.11
C SER A 207 -17.18 -4.42 21.09
N LEU A 208 -17.95 -4.33 20.01
CA LEU A 208 -18.03 -5.35 18.94
C LEU A 208 -16.92 -5.18 17.90
N PHE A 209 -15.69 -4.91 18.34
CA PHE A 209 -14.54 -4.59 17.47
C PHE A 209 -14.16 -5.72 16.51
N LYS A 210 -14.41 -7.00 16.88
CA LYS A 210 -14.19 -8.14 15.99
C LYS A 210 -15.07 -8.11 14.75
N ASN A 211 -16.33 -7.77 14.92
CA ASN A 211 -17.29 -7.69 13.81
C ASN A 211 -17.02 -6.43 12.97
N LEU A 212 -16.70 -5.32 13.63
CA LEU A 212 -16.31 -4.08 12.96
C LEU A 212 -15.07 -4.27 12.09
N ALA A 213 -14.04 -4.94 12.61
CA ALA A 213 -12.82 -5.24 11.87
C ALA A 213 -13.11 -6.05 10.58
N ARG A 214 -13.92 -7.11 10.69
CA ARG A 214 -14.33 -7.92 9.52
C ARG A 214 -15.12 -7.09 8.50
N TYR A 215 -16.00 -6.21 8.97
CA TYR A 215 -16.81 -5.36 8.12
C TYR A 215 -15.96 -4.36 7.32
N LEU A 216 -15.04 -3.65 7.98
CA LEU A 216 -14.18 -2.65 7.36
C LEU A 216 -13.29 -3.25 6.27
N VAL A 217 -12.71 -4.43 6.56
CA VAL A 217 -11.86 -5.16 5.60
C VAL A 217 -12.66 -5.55 4.34
N ARG A 218 -13.89 -6.05 4.50
CA ARG A 218 -14.76 -6.44 3.37
C ARG A 218 -15.32 -5.25 2.58
N ARG A 219 -15.63 -4.12 3.24
CA ARG A 219 -16.19 -2.92 2.58
C ARG A 219 -15.16 -2.21 1.71
N ARG A 220 -13.87 -2.27 2.07
CA ARG A 220 -12.75 -1.65 1.32
C ARG A 220 -12.92 -0.15 1.07
N ASP A 221 -13.69 0.54 1.91
CA ASP A 221 -13.98 1.96 1.74
C ASP A 221 -12.99 2.82 2.54
N TYR A 222 -12.22 3.65 1.82
CA TYR A 222 -11.23 4.54 2.41
C TYR A 222 -11.83 5.61 3.32
N GLY A 223 -13.03 6.11 3.03
CA GLY A 223 -13.67 7.13 3.87
C GLY A 223 -14.03 6.60 5.26
N LEU A 224 -14.43 5.32 5.33
CA LEU A 224 -14.71 4.65 6.60
C LEU A 224 -13.43 4.40 7.39
N TRP A 225 -12.36 3.97 6.71
CA TRP A 225 -11.06 3.81 7.35
C TRP A 225 -10.55 5.12 7.95
N GLU A 226 -10.67 6.24 7.23
CA GLU A 226 -10.27 7.57 7.73
C GLU A 226 -11.06 7.97 8.99
N GLN A 227 -12.39 7.78 8.97
CA GLN A 227 -13.23 8.10 10.14
C GLN A 227 -12.84 7.28 11.37
N VAL A 228 -12.58 5.99 11.16
CA VAL A 228 -12.37 5.05 12.28
C VAL A 228 -10.92 5.07 12.78
N LEU A 229 -9.94 5.31 11.90
CA LEU A 229 -8.53 5.45 12.25
C LEU A 229 -8.15 6.87 12.67
N ASN A 230 -9.11 7.78 12.81
CA ASN A 230 -8.87 9.13 13.29
C ASN A 230 -8.23 9.13 14.70
N GLU A 231 -7.29 10.04 14.95
CA GLU A 231 -6.54 10.12 16.21
C GLU A 231 -7.41 10.45 17.42
N ASP A 232 -8.49 11.21 17.20
CA ASP A 232 -9.46 11.58 18.24
C ASP A 232 -10.34 10.39 18.70
N ASN A 233 -10.32 9.27 17.97
CA ASN A 233 -11.12 8.10 18.29
C ASN A 233 -10.48 7.27 19.43
N GLN A 234 -11.13 7.26 20.59
CA GLN A 234 -10.67 6.51 21.77
C GLN A 234 -10.60 4.99 21.56
N TYR A 235 -11.37 4.47 20.61
CA TYR A 235 -11.43 3.03 20.31
C TYR A 235 -10.46 2.59 19.20
N ARG A 236 -9.69 3.52 18.61
CA ARG A 236 -8.77 3.27 17.50
C ARG A 236 -7.85 2.08 17.76
N ARG A 237 -7.20 2.04 18.93
CA ARG A 237 -6.24 0.99 19.28
C ARG A 237 -6.88 -0.39 19.40
N GLN A 238 -8.02 -0.48 20.07
CA GLN A 238 -8.73 -1.75 20.24
C GLN A 238 -9.19 -2.32 18.90
N LEU A 239 -9.61 -1.45 17.97
CA LEU A 239 -9.96 -1.89 16.63
C LEU A 239 -8.74 -2.37 15.86
N ILE A 240 -7.63 -1.62 15.87
CA ILE A 240 -6.39 -2.02 15.19
C ILE A 240 -5.95 -3.40 15.66
N ASP A 241 -5.93 -3.63 16.98
CA ASP A 241 -5.58 -4.92 17.56
C ASP A 241 -6.48 -6.05 17.00
N GLN A 242 -7.80 -5.81 16.89
CA GLN A 242 -8.72 -6.81 16.34
C GLN A 242 -8.59 -6.99 14.82
N VAL A 243 -8.24 -5.96 14.06
CA VAL A 243 -7.96 -6.04 12.63
C VAL A 243 -6.73 -6.93 12.39
N VAL A 244 -5.65 -6.68 13.12
CA VAL A 244 -4.39 -7.47 13.04
C VAL A 244 -4.59 -8.90 13.56
N GLN A 245 -5.38 -9.09 14.62
CA GLN A 245 -5.55 -10.39 15.24
C GLN A 245 -6.56 -11.31 14.54
N THR A 246 -7.70 -10.78 14.10
CA THR A 246 -8.88 -11.59 13.71
C THR A 246 -9.20 -11.49 12.22
N ALA A 247 -9.38 -10.26 11.70
CA ALA A 247 -9.91 -10.07 10.35
C ALA A 247 -8.93 -10.57 9.27
N LEU A 248 -7.63 -10.37 9.48
CA LEU A 248 -6.60 -10.73 8.50
C LEU A 248 -6.21 -12.20 8.53
N SER A 249 -6.39 -12.90 9.66
CA SER A 249 -6.21 -14.37 9.71
C SER A 249 -7.32 -15.12 8.96
N GLU A 250 -8.50 -14.52 8.85
CA GLU A 250 -9.67 -15.14 8.21
C GLU A 250 -9.77 -14.80 6.71
N THR A 251 -9.11 -13.74 6.27
CA THR A 251 -9.21 -13.22 4.91
C THR A 251 -8.06 -13.75 4.05
N GLN A 252 -8.41 -14.38 2.92
CA GLN A 252 -7.43 -14.88 1.94
C GLN A 252 -7.38 -14.02 0.67
N ASP A 253 -8.12 -12.90 0.63
CA ASP A 253 -8.17 -12.02 -0.53
C ASP A 253 -7.04 -10.97 -0.49
N PRO A 254 -6.16 -10.90 -1.52
CA PRO A 254 -5.06 -9.93 -1.56
C PRO A 254 -5.54 -8.47 -1.59
N GLU A 255 -6.73 -8.22 -2.13
CA GLU A 255 -7.30 -6.87 -2.24
C GLU A 255 -7.71 -6.29 -0.88
N ASP A 256 -8.24 -7.13 0.01
CA ASP A 256 -8.63 -6.77 1.38
C ASP A 256 -7.41 -6.32 2.19
N ILE A 257 -6.31 -7.06 2.05
CA ILE A 257 -5.02 -6.75 2.69
C ILE A 257 -4.47 -5.44 2.11
N SER A 258 -4.46 -5.29 0.79
CA SER A 258 -3.96 -4.09 0.12
C SER A 258 -4.72 -2.82 0.52
N ALA A 259 -6.05 -2.90 0.61
CA ALA A 259 -6.90 -1.79 1.06
C ALA A 259 -6.59 -1.40 2.52
N THR A 260 -6.46 -2.41 3.40
CA THR A 260 -6.14 -2.21 4.82
C THR A 260 -4.74 -1.58 5.00
N VAL A 261 -3.74 -2.08 4.28
CA VAL A 261 -2.36 -1.53 4.31
C VAL A 261 -2.33 -0.08 3.84
N LYS A 262 -3.02 0.25 2.75
CA LYS A 262 -3.12 1.64 2.26
C LYS A 262 -3.79 2.56 3.26
N ALA A 263 -4.85 2.09 3.92
CA ALA A 263 -5.51 2.85 4.98
C ALA A 263 -4.56 3.13 6.16
N PHE A 264 -3.78 2.13 6.60
CA PHE A 264 -2.81 2.29 7.69
C PHE A 264 -1.65 3.22 7.31
N MET A 265 -1.17 3.15 6.06
CA MET A 265 -0.17 4.08 5.53
C MET A 265 -0.70 5.52 5.49
N ALA A 266 -1.95 5.74 5.09
CA ALA A 266 -2.58 7.06 5.05
C ALA A 266 -2.82 7.64 6.45
N ALA A 267 -3.08 6.77 7.43
CA ALA A 267 -3.27 7.13 8.84
C ALA A 267 -1.95 7.29 9.64
N ASP A 268 -0.79 7.22 8.97
CA ASP A 268 0.56 7.35 9.54
C ASP A 268 0.81 6.41 10.74
N LEU A 269 0.43 5.14 10.60
CA LEU A 269 0.60 4.09 11.62
C LEU A 269 1.67 3.06 11.22
N PRO A 270 2.97 3.41 11.25
CA PRO A 270 4.00 2.53 10.72
C PRO A 270 4.29 1.31 11.62
N ASN A 271 4.15 1.41 12.94
CA ASN A 271 4.46 0.31 13.86
C ASN A 271 3.41 -0.81 13.74
N GLU A 272 2.14 -0.41 13.73
CA GLU A 272 0.98 -1.27 13.55
C GLU A 272 0.99 -1.92 12.16
N LEU A 273 1.45 -1.17 11.14
CA LEU A 273 1.62 -1.70 9.79
C LEU A 273 2.73 -2.76 9.72
N ILE A 274 3.84 -2.58 10.46
CA ILE A 274 4.91 -3.59 10.56
C ILE A 274 4.36 -4.87 11.19
N GLU A 275 3.67 -4.77 12.34
CA GLU A 275 3.09 -5.95 13.02
C GLU A 275 2.10 -6.69 12.12
N LEU A 276 1.26 -5.94 11.39
CA LEU A 276 0.33 -6.48 10.41
C LEU A 276 1.06 -7.23 9.29
N LEU A 277 2.08 -6.61 8.70
CA LEU A 277 2.81 -7.18 7.57
C LEU A 277 3.69 -8.36 8.00
N GLU A 278 4.30 -8.33 9.20
CA GLU A 278 5.02 -9.46 9.77
C GLU A 278 4.13 -10.70 9.84
N LYS A 279 2.92 -10.57 10.41
CA LYS A 279 2.00 -11.69 10.56
C LYS A 279 1.51 -12.23 9.21
N ILE A 280 1.28 -11.36 8.23
CA ILE A 280 0.83 -11.79 6.89
C ILE A 280 1.96 -12.45 6.11
N VAL A 281 3.14 -11.84 6.08
CA VAL A 281 4.24 -12.28 5.22
C VAL A 281 5.01 -13.46 5.84
N LEU A 282 5.17 -13.49 7.17
CA LEU A 282 5.94 -14.53 7.85
C LEU A 282 5.08 -15.75 8.24
N ASP A 283 3.84 -15.55 8.71
CA ASP A 283 3.02 -16.68 9.20
C ASP A 283 2.09 -17.27 8.12
N ASN A 284 1.69 -16.49 7.12
CA ASN A 284 0.75 -16.95 6.09
C ASN A 284 1.46 -17.29 4.77
N SER A 285 1.59 -18.58 4.48
CA SER A 285 2.27 -19.09 3.28
C SER A 285 1.63 -18.64 1.96
N ALA A 286 0.36 -18.24 1.96
CA ALA A 286 -0.30 -17.73 0.75
C ALA A 286 0.22 -16.34 0.34
N PHE A 287 0.71 -15.54 1.31
CA PHE A 287 1.13 -14.17 1.09
C PHE A 287 2.64 -13.96 1.20
N SER A 288 3.37 -14.97 1.66
CA SER A 288 4.82 -14.92 1.72
C SER A 288 5.45 -14.72 0.35
N GLU A 289 4.83 -15.16 -0.75
CA GLU A 289 5.39 -14.97 -2.10
C GLU A 289 5.03 -13.62 -2.76
N HIS A 290 4.19 -12.79 -2.12
CA HIS A 290 3.75 -11.53 -2.71
C HIS A 290 4.82 -10.43 -2.61
N ARG A 291 5.51 -10.19 -3.72
CA ARG A 291 6.55 -9.14 -3.89
C ARG A 291 6.17 -7.77 -3.33
N ASN A 292 4.96 -7.29 -3.62
CA ASN A 292 4.53 -5.96 -3.18
C ASN A 292 4.41 -5.85 -1.65
N LEU A 293 3.98 -6.90 -0.97
CA LEU A 293 3.84 -6.91 0.49
C LEU A 293 5.22 -6.98 1.16
N GLN A 294 6.14 -7.78 0.63
CA GLN A 294 7.52 -7.82 1.09
C GLN A 294 8.21 -6.46 0.91
N ASN A 295 8.02 -5.81 -0.24
CA ASN A 295 8.54 -4.47 -0.50
C ASN A 295 8.01 -3.48 0.53
N LEU A 296 6.70 -3.48 0.79
CA LEU A 296 6.08 -2.59 1.76
C LEU A 296 6.58 -2.85 3.20
N LEU A 297 6.78 -4.10 3.60
CA LEU A 297 7.31 -4.45 4.92
C LEU A 297 8.70 -3.87 5.12
N ILE A 298 9.60 -4.08 4.16
CA ILE A 298 10.98 -3.58 4.24
C ILE A 298 10.99 -2.03 4.22
N LEU A 299 10.24 -1.41 3.30
CA LEU A 299 10.19 0.06 3.19
C LEU A 299 9.61 0.73 4.44
N THR A 300 8.60 0.13 5.05
CA THR A 300 7.99 0.63 6.30
C THR A 300 8.98 0.47 7.46
N ALA A 301 9.63 -0.70 7.55
CA ALA A 301 10.66 -0.94 8.56
C ALA A 301 11.82 0.05 8.44
N MET A 302 12.29 0.35 7.24
CA MET A 302 13.37 1.33 7.06
C MET A 302 13.03 2.74 7.57
N ARG A 303 11.76 3.13 7.49
CA ARG A 303 11.29 4.43 7.99
C ARG A 303 11.08 4.45 9.50
N ALA A 304 10.58 3.36 10.09
CA ALA A 304 10.10 3.34 11.47
C ALA A 304 10.98 2.54 12.44
N ASP A 305 11.51 1.39 12.01
CA ASP A 305 12.35 0.52 12.83
C ASP A 305 13.52 -0.06 12.02
N ARG A 306 14.62 0.69 11.98
CA ARG A 306 15.85 0.33 11.25
C ARG A 306 16.48 -0.97 11.76
N SER A 307 16.24 -1.35 13.03
CA SER A 307 16.92 -2.49 13.65
C SER A 307 16.50 -3.84 13.07
N ARG A 308 15.26 -3.94 12.59
CA ARG A 308 14.68 -5.19 12.05
C ARG A 308 14.90 -5.37 10.54
N VAL A 309 15.30 -4.32 9.83
CA VAL A 309 15.46 -4.33 8.36
C VAL A 309 16.39 -5.46 7.92
N MET A 310 17.51 -5.65 8.62
CA MET A 310 18.49 -6.70 8.33
C MET A 310 17.90 -8.11 8.48
N GLU A 311 17.03 -8.34 9.48
CA GLU A 311 16.37 -9.62 9.69
C GLU A 311 15.38 -9.93 8.57
N TYR A 312 14.59 -8.93 8.14
CA TYR A 312 13.68 -9.08 7.02
C TYR A 312 14.41 -9.35 5.71
N ILE A 313 15.52 -8.65 5.44
CA ILE A 313 16.37 -8.89 4.25
C ILE A 313 16.87 -10.34 4.20
N GLN A 314 17.22 -10.92 5.35
CA GLN A 314 17.68 -12.31 5.43
C GLN A 314 16.54 -13.31 5.20
N LYS A 315 15.36 -13.06 5.79
CA LYS A 315 14.20 -13.97 5.74
C LYS A 315 13.42 -13.91 4.43
N LEU A 316 13.36 -12.76 3.78
CA LEU A 316 12.55 -12.52 2.58
C LEU A 316 13.38 -12.69 1.30
N ASP A 317 12.80 -13.28 0.26
CA ASP A 317 13.50 -13.60 -1.00
C ASP A 317 12.85 -12.98 -2.25
N ASN A 318 11.59 -12.54 -2.19
CA ASN A 318 10.78 -12.19 -3.35
C ASN A 318 10.54 -10.68 -3.52
N TYR A 319 11.42 -9.83 -3.01
CA TYR A 319 11.31 -8.37 -3.09
C TYR A 319 12.10 -7.75 -4.25
N ASP A 320 11.87 -6.47 -4.54
CA ASP A 320 12.64 -5.71 -5.53
C ASP A 320 14.00 -5.26 -4.97
N ALA A 321 15.03 -6.07 -5.21
CA ALA A 321 16.35 -5.84 -4.66
C ALA A 321 17.01 -4.52 -5.12
N PRO A 322 17.07 -4.17 -6.42
CA PRO A 322 17.62 -2.89 -6.87
C PRO A 322 16.93 -1.67 -6.25
N ASP A 323 15.59 -1.65 -6.26
CA ASP A 323 14.84 -0.48 -5.77
C ASP A 323 14.98 -0.32 -4.26
N ILE A 324 14.84 -1.42 -3.49
CA ILE A 324 14.96 -1.38 -2.04
C ILE A 324 16.39 -1.02 -1.61
N ALA A 325 17.40 -1.56 -2.29
CA ALA A 325 18.79 -1.24 -1.98
C ALA A 325 19.11 0.24 -2.25
N ASN A 326 18.59 0.83 -3.33
CA ASN A 326 18.75 2.27 -3.60
C ASN A 326 18.07 3.15 -2.55
N ILE A 327 16.90 2.75 -2.07
CA ILE A 327 16.20 3.44 -0.98
C ILE A 327 16.99 3.25 0.33
N ALA A 328 17.64 2.11 0.53
CA ALA A 328 18.47 1.84 1.71
C ALA A 328 19.72 2.71 1.74
N ILE A 329 20.39 2.87 0.60
CA ILE A 329 21.49 3.84 0.44
C ILE A 329 21.00 5.26 0.76
N SER A 330 19.84 5.65 0.22
CA SER A 330 19.25 6.98 0.47
C SER A 330 18.86 7.21 1.93
N SER A 331 18.67 6.12 2.69
CA SER A 331 18.31 6.14 4.12
C SER A 331 19.52 5.91 5.04
N GLU A 332 20.74 5.92 4.50
CA GLU A 332 22.02 5.67 5.21
C GLU A 332 22.16 4.25 5.79
N LEU A 333 21.41 3.27 5.26
CA LEU A 333 21.45 1.86 5.65
C LEU A 333 22.34 1.06 4.68
N TYR A 334 23.65 1.31 4.76
CA TYR A 334 24.62 0.80 3.78
C TYR A 334 24.92 -0.70 3.95
N GLU A 335 24.91 -1.23 5.17
CA GLU A 335 25.14 -2.66 5.41
C GLU A 335 23.98 -3.51 4.90
N GLU A 336 22.75 -3.02 5.11
CA GLU A 336 21.52 -3.62 4.59
C GLU A 336 21.50 -3.58 3.07
N ALA A 337 21.84 -2.44 2.46
CA ALA A 337 21.96 -2.32 1.00
C ALA A 337 22.99 -3.30 0.42
N PHE A 338 24.16 -3.42 1.06
CA PHE A 338 25.19 -4.38 0.66
C PHE A 338 24.70 -5.83 0.79
N ALA A 339 24.01 -6.17 1.87
CA ALA A 339 23.46 -7.50 2.07
C ALA A 339 22.41 -7.87 1.01
N ILE A 340 21.55 -6.91 0.62
CA ILE A 340 20.59 -7.09 -0.47
C ILE A 340 21.33 -7.38 -1.78
N PHE A 341 22.27 -6.54 -2.19
CA PHE A 341 22.96 -6.76 -3.46
C PHE A 341 23.76 -8.06 -3.49
N LYS A 342 24.37 -8.44 -2.36
CA LYS A 342 25.06 -9.72 -2.20
C LYS A 342 24.10 -10.90 -2.32
N LYS A 343 22.88 -10.79 -1.79
CA LYS A 343 21.88 -11.86 -1.83
C LYS A 343 21.33 -12.12 -3.23
N PHE A 344 21.23 -11.08 -4.05
CA PHE A 344 20.70 -11.16 -5.42
C PHE A 344 21.78 -11.21 -6.51
N ASP A 345 23.03 -11.51 -6.14
CA ASP A 345 24.19 -11.62 -7.04
C ASP A 345 24.46 -10.38 -7.92
N VAL A 346 23.99 -9.19 -7.50
CA VAL A 346 24.24 -7.92 -8.19
C VAL A 346 25.58 -7.34 -7.71
N ASN A 347 26.65 -8.06 -8.02
CA ASN A 347 27.98 -7.81 -7.43
C ASN A 347 28.58 -6.44 -7.77
N ASN A 348 28.27 -5.87 -8.94
CA ASN A 348 28.77 -4.56 -9.36
C ASN A 348 28.19 -3.44 -8.46
N SER A 349 26.88 -3.47 -8.22
CA SER A 349 26.26 -2.53 -7.28
C SER A 349 26.71 -2.78 -5.84
N ALA A 350 26.86 -4.04 -5.43
CA ALA A 350 27.36 -4.40 -4.10
C ALA A 350 28.73 -3.77 -3.80
N ILE A 351 29.68 -3.87 -4.73
CA ILE A 351 31.01 -3.31 -4.51
C ILE A 351 31.01 -1.79 -4.52
N ASN A 352 30.20 -1.16 -5.36
CA ASN A 352 30.07 0.31 -5.36
C ASN A 352 29.51 0.83 -4.03
N VAL A 353 28.61 0.08 -3.37
CA VAL A 353 28.15 0.43 -2.01
C VAL A 353 29.32 0.43 -1.01
N LEU A 354 30.17 -0.61 -1.05
CA LEU A 354 31.34 -0.68 -0.17
C LEU A 354 32.38 0.41 -0.44
N ILE A 355 32.56 0.76 -1.71
CA ILE A 355 33.53 1.77 -2.16
C ILE A 355 33.05 3.18 -1.83
N ASP A 356 31.86 3.56 -2.29
CA ASP A 356 31.42 4.95 -2.28
C ASP A 356 30.77 5.35 -0.94
N ASN A 357 30.08 4.42 -0.28
CA ASN A 357 29.31 4.73 0.92
C ASN A 357 29.99 4.26 2.21
N VAL A 358 30.45 3.00 2.24
CA VAL A 358 31.13 2.44 3.43
C VAL A 358 32.59 2.89 3.51
N ALA A 359 33.19 3.24 2.36
CA ALA A 359 34.60 3.63 2.22
C ALA A 359 35.60 2.61 2.82
N ASN A 360 35.25 1.33 2.83
CA ASN A 360 36.08 0.27 3.38
C ASN A 360 36.63 -0.62 2.26
N LEU A 361 37.83 -0.27 1.78
CA LEU A 361 38.48 -0.97 0.68
C LEU A 361 38.96 -2.38 1.03
N ASP A 362 39.24 -2.66 2.30
CA ASP A 362 39.62 -4.01 2.75
C ASP A 362 38.47 -4.99 2.60
N ARG A 363 37.26 -4.61 3.05
CA ARG A 363 36.04 -5.41 2.84
C ARG A 363 35.68 -5.51 1.36
N ALA A 364 35.89 -4.44 0.59
CA ALA A 364 35.67 -4.47 -0.86
C ALA A 364 36.63 -5.44 -1.55
N TYR A 365 37.88 -5.54 -1.10
CA TYR A 365 38.86 -6.51 -1.59
C TYR A 365 38.46 -7.95 -1.24
N GLU A 366 38.09 -8.23 0.01
CA GLU A 366 37.60 -9.56 0.41
C GLU A 366 36.36 -9.99 -0.40
N PHE A 367 35.48 -9.04 -0.70
CA PHE A 367 34.31 -9.29 -1.53
C PHE A 367 34.70 -9.58 -2.98
N ALA A 368 35.61 -8.78 -3.56
CA ALA A 368 36.13 -9.00 -4.91
C ALA A 368 36.83 -10.36 -5.06
N GLU A 369 37.58 -10.79 -4.04
CA GLU A 369 38.22 -12.10 -4.01
C GLU A 369 37.21 -13.26 -3.97
N LYS A 370 36.11 -13.10 -3.22
CA LYS A 370 35.05 -14.11 -3.17
C LYS A 370 34.25 -14.20 -4.46
N CYS A 371 33.89 -13.06 -5.07
CA CYS A 371 33.12 -13.02 -6.31
C CYS A 371 33.96 -13.41 -7.54
N ASN A 372 35.24 -13.03 -7.54
CA ASN A 372 36.20 -13.26 -8.63
C ASN A 372 35.68 -12.90 -10.03
N GLN A 373 34.98 -11.76 -10.14
CA GLN A 373 34.47 -11.24 -11.40
C GLN A 373 35.33 -10.06 -11.88
N SER A 374 35.57 -9.98 -13.19
CA SER A 374 36.39 -8.93 -13.81
C SER A 374 35.87 -7.52 -13.51
N ASP A 375 34.56 -7.33 -13.60
CA ASP A 375 33.92 -6.01 -13.46
C ASP A 375 34.02 -5.48 -12.02
N VAL A 376 33.96 -6.39 -11.04
CA VAL A 376 34.09 -6.09 -9.62
C VAL A 376 35.53 -5.66 -9.31
N TRP A 377 36.51 -6.42 -9.80
CA TRP A 377 37.93 -6.06 -9.67
C TRP A 377 38.27 -4.74 -10.37
N ALA A 378 37.71 -4.47 -11.55
CA ALA A 378 37.92 -3.22 -12.28
C ALA A 378 37.35 -2.01 -11.51
N SER A 379 36.20 -2.16 -10.88
CA SER A 379 35.57 -1.11 -10.05
C SER A 379 36.38 -0.84 -8.79
N LEU A 380 36.84 -1.90 -8.10
CA LEU A 380 37.76 -1.78 -6.96
C LEU A 380 39.07 -1.10 -7.34
N ALA A 381 39.67 -1.50 -8.45
CA ALA A 381 40.94 -0.96 -8.91
C ALA A 381 40.86 0.53 -9.22
N LYS A 382 39.77 0.99 -9.87
CA LYS A 382 39.49 2.42 -10.09
C LYS A 382 39.36 3.19 -8.78
N ALA A 383 38.71 2.61 -7.77
CA ALA A 383 38.57 3.23 -6.46
C ALA A 383 39.90 3.32 -5.70
N GLN A 384 40.69 2.24 -5.70
CA GLN A 384 42.03 2.22 -5.12
C GLN A 384 42.96 3.25 -5.78
N LEU A 385 42.87 3.39 -7.11
CA LEU A 385 43.64 4.38 -7.87
C LEU A 385 43.29 5.83 -7.48
N LYS A 386 42.01 6.11 -7.19
CA LYS A 386 41.56 7.42 -6.69
C LYS A 386 42.06 7.73 -5.28
N GLN A 387 42.28 6.72 -4.45
CA GLN A 387 42.84 6.87 -3.09
C GLN A 387 44.37 6.76 -3.03
N ASP A 388 45.07 6.92 -4.16
CA ASP A 388 46.54 6.85 -4.26
C ASP A 388 47.16 5.49 -3.89
N MET A 389 46.37 4.42 -3.75
CA MET A 389 46.85 3.05 -3.50
C MET A 389 47.22 2.36 -4.82
N VAL A 390 48.30 2.83 -5.44
CA VAL A 390 48.69 2.46 -6.81
C VAL A 390 49.09 0.99 -6.94
N LYS A 391 49.79 0.43 -5.95
CA LYS A 391 50.25 -0.97 -6.00
C LYS A 391 49.07 -1.93 -5.98
N GLU A 392 48.17 -1.71 -5.03
CA GLU A 392 46.94 -2.47 -4.84
C GLU A 392 46.02 -2.31 -6.04
N ALA A 393 45.88 -1.09 -6.57
CA ALA A 393 45.10 -0.80 -7.76
C ALA A 393 45.62 -1.58 -8.98
N VAL A 394 46.94 -1.60 -9.19
CA VAL A 394 47.57 -2.34 -10.29
C VAL A 394 47.32 -3.84 -10.16
N ASP A 395 47.53 -4.41 -8.98
CA ASP A 395 47.27 -5.84 -8.74
C ASP A 395 45.78 -6.17 -8.95
N SER A 396 44.85 -5.32 -8.51
CA SER A 396 43.42 -5.45 -8.77
C SER A 396 43.07 -5.35 -10.26
N PHE A 397 43.67 -4.43 -11.01
CA PHE A 397 43.48 -4.33 -12.46
C PHE A 397 44.02 -5.56 -13.20
N ILE A 398 45.16 -6.11 -12.76
CA ILE A 398 45.72 -7.34 -13.33
C ILE A 398 44.77 -8.52 -13.09
N LYS A 399 44.16 -8.60 -11.89
CA LYS A 399 43.11 -9.60 -11.60
C LYS A 399 41.83 -9.38 -12.40
N ALA A 400 41.44 -8.13 -12.62
CA ALA A 400 40.31 -7.78 -13.48
C ALA A 400 40.56 -8.13 -14.95
N ASP A 401 41.84 -8.22 -15.34
CA ASP A 401 42.28 -8.36 -16.72
C ASP A 401 41.67 -7.24 -17.61
N ASP A 402 41.44 -6.05 -17.05
CA ASP A 402 40.78 -4.93 -17.75
C ASP A 402 41.82 -3.89 -18.20
N PRO A 403 42.02 -3.70 -19.52
CA PRO A 403 42.92 -2.66 -20.03
C PRO A 403 42.25 -1.27 -20.05
N GLY A 404 40.94 -1.15 -19.86
CA GLY A 404 40.18 0.06 -20.20
C GLY A 404 40.63 1.37 -19.54
N ALA A 405 41.23 1.31 -18.35
CA ALA A 405 41.70 2.48 -17.60
C ALA A 405 43.19 2.82 -17.81
N TYR A 406 43.81 2.34 -18.89
CA TYR A 406 45.27 2.45 -19.07
C TYR A 406 45.82 3.89 -19.01
N MET A 407 45.07 4.89 -19.50
CA MET A 407 45.53 6.29 -19.45
C MET A 407 45.63 6.82 -18.02
N GLU A 408 44.64 6.52 -17.18
CA GLU A 408 44.61 6.95 -15.78
C GLU A 408 45.72 6.26 -14.98
N VAL A 409 45.88 4.94 -15.17
CA VAL A 409 46.94 4.15 -14.52
C VAL A 409 48.33 4.66 -14.92
N VAL A 410 48.59 4.89 -16.21
CA VAL A 410 49.88 5.44 -16.68
C VAL A 410 50.16 6.81 -16.07
N SER A 411 49.17 7.70 -16.06
CA SER A 411 49.33 9.05 -15.49
C SER A 411 49.66 8.99 -14.01
N LYS A 412 48.92 8.16 -13.25
CA LYS A 412 49.09 8.04 -11.81
C LYS A 412 50.41 7.37 -11.44
N CYS A 413 50.76 6.24 -12.07
CA CYS A 413 52.04 5.58 -11.86
C CYS A 413 53.24 6.46 -12.25
N SER A 414 53.10 7.29 -13.28
CA SER A 414 54.14 8.24 -13.68
C SER A 414 54.34 9.37 -12.65
N GLN A 415 53.27 9.79 -11.97
CA GLN A 415 53.33 10.79 -10.91
C GLN A 415 53.90 10.24 -9.60
N THR A 416 53.56 9.00 -9.25
CA THR A 416 54.01 8.34 -8.01
C THR A 416 55.32 7.55 -8.16
N GLU A 417 55.94 7.58 -9.35
CA GLU A 417 57.17 6.86 -9.69
C GLU A 417 57.11 5.32 -9.53
N HIS A 418 55.92 4.73 -9.60
CA HIS A 418 55.71 3.28 -9.51
C HIS A 418 55.84 2.59 -10.87
N TRP A 419 57.06 2.64 -11.43
CA TRP A 419 57.35 2.14 -12.77
C TRP A 419 57.32 0.61 -12.89
N GLU A 420 57.69 -0.13 -11.84
CA GLU A 420 57.68 -1.61 -11.86
C GLU A 420 56.26 -2.17 -11.96
N ASP A 421 55.34 -1.61 -11.17
CA ASP A 421 53.92 -1.99 -11.19
C ASP A 421 53.29 -1.60 -12.53
N LEU A 422 53.65 -0.43 -13.07
CA LEU A 422 53.20 0.00 -14.40
C LEU A 422 53.63 -0.97 -15.51
N VAL A 423 54.86 -1.50 -15.48
CA VAL A 423 55.32 -2.51 -16.43
C VAL A 423 54.42 -3.76 -16.37
N ARG A 424 54.09 -4.24 -15.16
CA ARG A 424 53.21 -5.41 -14.99
C ARG A 424 51.81 -5.17 -15.57
N PHE A 425 51.21 -4.01 -15.28
CA PHE A 425 49.91 -3.63 -15.84
C PHE A 425 49.94 -3.52 -17.37
N LEU A 426 50.92 -2.81 -17.93
CA LEU A 426 51.02 -2.60 -19.39
C LEU A 426 51.33 -3.90 -20.14
N GLN A 427 52.08 -4.84 -19.55
CA GLN A 427 52.28 -6.17 -20.11
C GLN A 427 50.99 -6.99 -20.17
N MET A 428 50.13 -6.89 -19.15
CA MET A 428 48.77 -7.47 -19.18
C MET A 428 47.94 -6.78 -20.27
N ALA A 429 47.87 -5.44 -20.26
CA ALA A 429 47.05 -4.67 -21.18
C ALA A 429 47.41 -4.93 -22.66
N ARG A 430 48.69 -5.09 -22.97
CA ARG A 430 49.19 -5.44 -24.31
C ARG A 430 48.67 -6.79 -24.80
N LYS A 431 48.51 -7.79 -23.93
CA LYS A 431 48.00 -9.11 -24.32
C LYS A 431 46.56 -9.01 -24.82
N LYS A 432 45.78 -8.05 -24.32
CA LYS A 432 44.40 -7.80 -24.75
C LYS A 432 44.28 -6.80 -25.88
N SER A 433 44.93 -5.64 -25.75
CA SER A 433 44.87 -4.55 -26.73
C SER A 433 46.27 -4.17 -27.19
N ARG A 434 46.54 -4.30 -28.49
CA ARG A 434 47.79 -3.86 -29.13
C ARG A 434 47.71 -2.41 -29.56
N GLU A 435 47.31 -1.53 -28.65
CA GLU A 435 47.26 -0.10 -28.91
C GLU A 435 48.66 0.52 -28.92
N SER A 436 48.89 1.42 -29.88
CA SER A 436 50.16 2.12 -30.04
C SER A 436 50.56 2.89 -28.77
N TYR A 437 49.60 3.47 -28.05
CA TYR A 437 49.86 4.21 -26.82
C TYR A 437 50.38 3.30 -25.69
N ILE A 438 49.73 2.16 -25.46
CA ILE A 438 50.12 1.18 -24.44
C ILE A 438 51.54 0.66 -24.71
N GLU A 439 51.82 0.30 -25.96
CA GLU A 439 53.15 -0.19 -26.35
C GLU A 439 54.22 0.92 -26.26
N THR A 440 53.86 2.17 -26.53
CA THR A 440 54.75 3.32 -26.40
C THR A 440 55.12 3.58 -24.94
N GLU A 441 54.15 3.61 -24.04
CA GLU A 441 54.40 3.83 -22.62
C GLU A 441 55.10 2.62 -21.96
N LEU A 442 54.86 1.40 -22.44
CA LEU A 442 55.56 0.20 -21.96
C LEU A 442 57.07 0.26 -22.24
N VAL A 443 57.45 0.67 -23.44
CA VAL A 443 58.87 0.86 -23.81
C VAL A 443 59.53 1.93 -22.94
N TYR A 444 58.82 3.01 -22.63
CA TYR A 444 59.32 4.04 -21.72
C TYR A 444 59.45 3.52 -20.28
N ALA A 445 58.47 2.76 -19.78
CA ALA A 445 58.52 2.17 -18.44
C ALA A 445 59.65 1.12 -18.29
N LEU A 446 59.89 0.30 -19.32
CA LEU A 446 61.02 -0.64 -19.37
C LEU A 446 62.38 0.09 -19.37
N ALA A 447 62.48 1.21 -20.10
CA ALA A 447 63.67 2.05 -20.07
C ALA A 447 63.92 2.67 -18.69
N LYS A 448 62.86 3.14 -18.01
CA LYS A 448 62.94 3.71 -16.66
C LYS A 448 63.30 2.70 -15.57
N THR A 449 62.85 1.46 -15.71
CA THR A 449 63.15 0.36 -14.77
C THR A 449 64.50 -0.31 -15.02
N GLY A 450 65.25 0.10 -16.05
CA GLY A 450 66.57 -0.47 -16.38
C GLY A 450 66.51 -1.88 -16.98
N ARG A 451 65.34 -2.37 -17.40
CA ARG A 451 65.15 -3.68 -18.02
C ARG A 451 65.51 -3.65 -19.51
N LEU A 452 66.78 -3.38 -19.79
CA LEU A 452 67.28 -3.13 -21.15
C LEU A 452 67.18 -4.36 -22.06
N THR A 453 67.31 -5.57 -21.52
CA THR A 453 67.17 -6.82 -22.28
C THR A 453 65.73 -7.04 -22.75
N GLU A 454 64.76 -6.89 -21.85
CA GLU A 454 63.33 -6.97 -22.17
C GLU A 454 62.92 -5.87 -23.17
N LEU A 455 63.49 -4.67 -23.04
CA LEU A 455 63.31 -3.57 -23.98
C LEU A 455 63.82 -3.93 -25.39
N GLU A 456 65.02 -4.49 -25.50
CA GLU A 456 65.64 -4.87 -26.78
C GLU A 456 64.87 -6.00 -27.46
N GLU A 457 64.48 -7.03 -26.71
CA GLU A 457 63.61 -8.10 -27.21
C GLU A 457 62.27 -7.53 -27.70
N PHE A 458 61.65 -6.62 -26.94
CA PHE A 458 60.37 -6.01 -27.28
C PHE A 458 60.42 -5.26 -28.62
N ILE A 459 61.43 -4.40 -28.82
CA ILE A 459 61.54 -3.59 -30.04
C ILE A 459 62.03 -4.39 -31.26
N SER A 460 62.66 -5.54 -31.03
CA SER A 460 63.07 -6.45 -32.11
C SER A 460 61.88 -7.21 -32.72
N GLY A 461 60.81 -7.41 -31.94
CA GLY A 461 59.57 -8.02 -32.39
C GLY A 461 58.58 -7.04 -33.05
N PRO A 462 57.49 -7.55 -33.65
CA PRO A 462 56.44 -6.72 -34.23
C PRO A 462 55.73 -5.88 -33.13
N ASN A 463 55.79 -4.56 -33.28
CA ASN A 463 55.22 -3.58 -32.36
C ASN A 463 54.67 -2.35 -33.13
N HIS A 464 53.77 -1.61 -32.48
CA HIS A 464 53.19 -0.34 -32.94
C HIS A 464 53.66 0.84 -32.08
N ALA A 465 54.74 0.67 -31.31
CA ALA A 465 55.26 1.70 -30.42
C ALA A 465 55.90 2.86 -31.21
N GLN A 466 55.77 4.08 -30.71
CA GLN A 466 56.40 5.26 -31.29
C GLN A 466 57.85 5.39 -30.78
N ILE A 467 58.70 4.43 -31.15
CA ILE A 467 60.09 4.28 -30.68
C ILE A 467 60.89 5.58 -30.81
N GLY A 468 60.63 6.39 -31.85
CA GLY A 468 61.37 7.64 -32.11
C GLY A 468 61.11 8.73 -31.07
N GLN A 469 59.85 8.89 -30.66
CA GLN A 469 59.47 9.87 -29.63
C GLN A 469 59.96 9.44 -28.26
N ILE A 470 59.92 8.14 -27.97
CA ILE A 470 60.44 7.60 -26.71
C ILE A 470 61.95 7.73 -26.65
N GLY A 471 62.66 7.48 -27.76
CA GLY A 471 64.11 7.69 -27.85
C GLY A 471 64.49 9.12 -27.49
N ASP A 472 63.72 10.10 -27.97
CA ASP A 472 63.90 11.52 -27.60
C ASP A 472 63.60 11.75 -26.12
N ARG A 473 62.46 11.26 -25.62
CA ARG A 473 62.08 11.37 -24.20
C ARG A 473 63.10 10.71 -23.27
N CYS A 474 63.68 9.57 -23.66
CA CYS A 474 64.73 8.89 -22.91
C CYS A 474 66.04 9.66 -22.92
N PHE A 475 66.41 10.24 -24.07
CA PHE A 475 67.59 11.07 -24.20
C PHE A 475 67.51 12.34 -23.33
N ASP A 476 66.37 13.03 -23.34
CA ASP A 476 66.15 14.24 -22.54
C ASP A 476 66.15 13.96 -21.03
N ASN A 477 65.67 12.77 -20.63
CA ASN A 477 65.68 12.30 -19.24
C ASN A 477 67.02 11.67 -18.80
N GLY A 478 68.07 11.74 -19.62
CA GLY A 478 69.41 11.24 -19.30
C GLY A 478 69.58 9.71 -19.36
N MET A 479 68.59 8.98 -19.87
CA MET A 479 68.61 7.52 -20.01
C MET A 479 69.29 7.12 -21.33
N PHE A 480 70.59 7.43 -21.44
CA PHE A 480 71.32 7.34 -22.69
C PHE A 480 71.52 5.90 -23.20
N GLU A 481 71.64 4.91 -22.31
CA GLU A 481 71.75 3.49 -22.69
C GLU A 481 70.47 2.98 -23.35
N ALA A 482 69.30 3.29 -22.76
CA ALA A 482 68.02 2.97 -23.37
C ALA A 482 67.81 3.73 -24.69
N ALA A 483 68.17 5.03 -24.75
CA ALA A 483 68.07 5.82 -25.97
C ALA A 483 68.97 5.29 -27.10
N LYS A 484 70.15 4.75 -26.78
CA LYS A 484 71.04 4.07 -27.76
C LYS A 484 70.34 2.88 -28.40
N ILE A 485 69.75 2.01 -27.60
CA ILE A 485 69.02 0.82 -28.07
C ILE A 485 67.86 1.24 -29.00
N LEU A 486 67.06 2.24 -28.58
CA LEU A 486 65.92 2.75 -29.34
C LEU A 486 66.32 3.40 -30.67
N PHE A 487 67.33 4.29 -30.68
CA PHE A 487 67.76 4.94 -31.92
C PHE A 487 68.47 3.99 -32.89
N ASN A 488 69.15 2.96 -32.37
CA ASN A 488 69.77 1.92 -33.19
C ASN A 488 68.70 1.09 -33.93
N ASN A 489 67.61 0.74 -33.26
CA ASN A 489 66.49 0.00 -33.87
C ASN A 489 65.82 0.77 -35.02
N ILE A 490 65.60 2.08 -34.87
CA ILE A 490 64.99 2.92 -35.94
C ILE A 490 66.02 3.31 -37.02
N SER A 491 67.29 2.92 -36.88
CA SER A 491 68.38 3.38 -37.76
C SER A 491 68.50 4.91 -37.80
N ASN A 492 68.12 5.61 -36.72
CA ASN A 492 68.28 7.06 -36.61
C ASN A 492 69.72 7.42 -36.21
N PHE A 493 70.63 7.25 -37.17
CA PHE A 493 72.06 7.42 -36.96
C PHE A 493 72.46 8.85 -36.55
N ALA A 494 71.64 9.85 -36.87
CA ALA A 494 71.88 11.23 -36.48
C ALA A 494 71.79 11.42 -34.96
N LYS A 495 70.67 11.02 -34.36
CA LYS A 495 70.48 11.10 -32.90
C LYS A 495 71.32 10.07 -32.16
N LEU A 496 71.49 8.87 -32.72
CA LEU A 496 72.37 7.85 -32.17
C LEU A 496 73.81 8.35 -31.99
N SER A 497 74.35 9.09 -32.97
CA SER A 497 75.70 9.65 -32.87
C SER A 497 75.85 10.63 -31.68
N VAL A 498 74.82 11.43 -31.41
CA VAL A 498 74.80 12.37 -30.28
C VAL A 498 74.68 11.62 -28.95
N THR A 499 73.82 10.60 -28.87
CA THR A 499 73.68 9.73 -27.69
C THR A 499 74.98 8.98 -27.37
N LEU A 500 75.68 8.46 -28.37
CA LEU A 500 76.96 7.76 -28.18
C LEU A 500 78.07 8.70 -27.70
N VAL A 501 78.08 9.97 -28.12
CA VAL A 501 78.99 11.00 -27.56
C VAL A 501 78.68 11.23 -26.08
N ARG A 502 77.41 11.27 -25.69
CA ARG A 502 76.99 11.44 -24.28
C ARG A 502 77.36 10.24 -23.40
N LEU A 503 77.40 9.03 -23.97
CA LEU A 503 77.87 7.81 -23.32
C LEU A 503 79.40 7.65 -23.30
N GLY A 504 80.15 8.51 -24.00
CA GLY A 504 81.60 8.41 -24.13
C GLY A 504 82.09 7.37 -25.14
N GLU A 505 81.20 6.76 -25.93
CA GLU A 505 81.51 5.78 -26.96
C GLU A 505 81.87 6.47 -28.29
N TYR A 506 83.01 7.16 -28.33
CA TYR A 506 83.39 8.02 -29.47
C TYR A 506 83.60 7.29 -30.78
N GLN A 507 84.12 6.06 -30.74
CA GLN A 507 84.36 5.26 -31.95
C GLN A 507 83.03 4.92 -32.64
N GLY A 508 82.07 4.40 -31.88
CA GLY A 508 80.72 4.11 -32.38
C GLY A 508 79.98 5.38 -32.83
N ALA A 509 80.19 6.51 -32.14
CA ALA A 509 79.60 7.79 -32.51
C ALA A 509 80.07 8.29 -33.88
N VAL A 510 81.36 8.13 -34.22
CA VAL A 510 81.92 8.49 -35.54
C VAL A 510 81.33 7.60 -36.63
N ASP A 511 81.19 6.31 -36.37
CA ASP A 511 80.63 5.37 -37.35
C ASP A 511 79.14 5.63 -37.58
N ALA A 512 78.37 5.96 -36.54
CA ALA A 512 76.99 6.42 -36.67
C ALA A 512 76.90 7.75 -37.45
N ALA A 513 77.77 8.73 -37.16
CA ALA A 513 77.79 10.01 -37.89
C ALA A 513 78.13 9.84 -39.39
N ARG A 514 79.01 8.89 -39.73
CA ARG A 514 79.30 8.49 -41.12
C ARG A 514 78.08 7.88 -41.79
N LYS A 515 77.39 6.96 -41.13
CA LYS A 515 76.15 6.32 -41.65
C LYS A 515 74.99 7.31 -41.83
N ALA A 516 74.90 8.34 -41.00
CA ALA A 516 73.88 9.39 -41.11
C ALA A 516 74.06 10.32 -42.33
N ASN A 517 75.28 10.40 -42.88
CA ASN A 517 75.65 11.17 -44.08
C ASN A 517 75.06 12.60 -44.18
N SER A 518 75.02 13.33 -43.06
CA SER A 518 74.45 14.68 -42.99
C SER A 518 75.40 15.66 -42.31
N THR A 519 75.63 16.81 -42.95
CA THR A 519 76.51 17.89 -42.44
C THR A 519 76.00 18.48 -41.11
N LYS A 520 74.69 18.43 -40.85
CA LYS A 520 74.11 18.85 -39.56
C LYS A 520 74.51 17.92 -38.42
N THR A 521 74.55 16.62 -38.66
CA THR A 521 74.98 15.60 -37.68
C THR A 521 76.45 15.76 -37.32
N TRP A 522 77.33 16.01 -38.31
CA TRP A 522 78.75 16.27 -38.07
C TRP A 522 78.99 17.55 -37.26
N LYS A 523 78.21 18.61 -37.51
CA LYS A 523 78.26 19.84 -36.70
C LYS A 523 77.81 19.60 -35.25
N GLN A 524 76.72 18.86 -35.05
CA GLN A 524 76.25 18.50 -33.70
C GLN A 524 77.23 17.57 -32.97
N PHE A 525 77.82 16.59 -33.66
CA PHE A 525 78.87 15.73 -33.13
C PHE A 525 80.09 16.55 -32.66
N ALA A 526 80.59 17.46 -33.49
CA ALA A 526 81.73 18.32 -33.16
C ALA A 526 81.42 19.29 -31.99
N MET A 527 80.25 19.92 -31.98
CA MET A 527 79.82 20.82 -30.90
C MET A 527 79.63 20.09 -29.57
N THR A 528 79.05 18.88 -29.60
CA THR A 528 78.82 18.09 -28.39
C THR A 528 80.13 17.55 -27.84
N LYS A 529 81.07 17.13 -28.70
CA LYS A 529 82.41 16.68 -28.31
C LYS A 529 83.22 17.80 -27.62
N HIS A 530 83.27 19.00 -28.20
CA HIS A 530 84.00 20.15 -27.63
C HIS A 530 83.45 20.65 -26.28
N ARG A 531 82.18 20.38 -25.97
CA ARG A 531 81.54 20.83 -24.72
C ARG A 531 81.87 19.95 -23.52
N TYR A 532 82.32 18.72 -23.75
CA TYR A 532 82.64 17.73 -22.70
C TYR A 532 84.13 17.41 -22.60
N TYR A 533 84.93 17.78 -23.59
CA TYR A 533 86.38 17.81 -23.55
C TYR A 533 86.85 19.04 -24.34
N PRO A 534 87.41 20.08 -23.68
CA PRO A 534 87.98 21.25 -24.35
C PRO A 534 89.03 20.88 -25.40
#